data_AF-A0A6B2L620-F1
#
_entry.id   AF-A0A6B2L620-F1
#
_cell.length_a   1.000
_cell.length_b   1.000
_cell.length_c   1.000
_cell.angle_alpha   90.00
_cell.angle_beta   90.00
_cell.angle_gamma   90.00
#
_symmetry.space_group_name_H-M   'P 1'
#
loop_
_entity.id
_entity.type
_entity.pdbx_description
1 polymer ?
#
loop_
_entity_poly.entity_id
_entity_poly.type
_entity_poly.pdbx_seq_one_letter_code
_entity_poly.pdbx_strand_id
1 'polypeptide(L)'
;MSVLSLKDQLKQRAALVEVKNADHAKTEKDSFLFDRREAAAIEASALHLLALDGIEQLKKLDPRFGSYQRILFGESSKSFKRMLVTKVESSEMDKHLESLLPLLSNFFLLKVTHQVLEYLIRIYMINRFNIDALMGMMLPYHETNIFVRMLRIIKIADTNWSFLAESSNTGTPPTRTFFARYAHKSRWFREFICETVKKYVQNGTSYQILHSFYGTLMVTSYTLFPVTSDRISDIAPYILSGVSVQDEDYQLSTCIILSALSSYPNLKLSAEFVTTLMVSLSKFPLPHRRQHAFTCLLLLLQNHPPPDLPEDSFKELMRWHDLPDIIHNATNAGNDVKPFLSFYLVNMAKYAPRNSLGLRHLITIIVKVKQSVKAVIADVVKNILLEAYPIWQELRGENVELVKKLFEVM
;
A
#
# COMPACT_ATOMS: atom_id res chain seq x y z
N MET A 1 -16.08 13.34 -60.89
CA MET A 1 -15.46 12.69 -59.71
C MET A 1 -15.93 13.44 -58.48
N SER A 2 -16.84 12.88 -57.68
CA SER A 2 -17.27 13.55 -56.45
C SER A 2 -16.15 13.43 -55.41
N VAL A 3 -15.69 14.57 -54.93
CA VAL A 3 -14.69 14.64 -53.85
C VAL A 3 -15.42 14.28 -52.56
N LEU A 4 -15.06 13.16 -51.95
CA LEU A 4 -15.58 12.73 -50.65
C LEU A 4 -15.34 13.82 -49.60
N SER A 5 -16.37 14.12 -48.81
CA SER A 5 -16.29 15.05 -47.68
C SER A 5 -15.22 14.60 -46.68
N LEU A 6 -14.56 15.55 -46.01
CA LEU A 6 -13.54 15.28 -44.98
C LEU A 6 -14.07 14.31 -43.90
N LYS A 7 -15.37 14.39 -43.58
CA LYS A 7 -16.04 13.51 -42.63
C LYS A 7 -16.11 12.06 -43.12
N ASP A 8 -16.32 11.87 -44.42
CA ASP A 8 -16.34 10.54 -45.05
C ASP A 8 -14.92 9.97 -45.19
N GLN A 9 -13.93 10.82 -45.48
CA GLN A 9 -12.52 10.43 -45.47
C GLN A 9 -12.04 9.99 -44.08
N LEU A 10 -12.47 10.67 -43.02
CA LEU A 10 -12.14 10.29 -41.63
C LEU A 10 -12.78 8.97 -41.23
N LYS A 11 -14.05 8.74 -41.57
CA LYS A 11 -14.72 7.45 -41.36
C LYS A 11 -14.04 6.31 -42.11
N GLN A 12 -13.64 6.56 -43.37
CA GLN A 12 -12.97 5.57 -44.19
C GLN A 12 -11.56 5.25 -43.65
N ARG A 13 -10.82 6.25 -43.14
CA ARG A 13 -9.55 6.03 -42.44
C ARG A 13 -9.72 5.26 -41.14
N ALA A 14 -10.73 5.57 -40.33
CA ALA A 14 -11.03 4.83 -39.11
C ALA A 14 -11.35 3.35 -39.41
N ALA A 15 -12.19 3.09 -40.42
CA ALA A 15 -12.49 1.73 -40.87
C ALA A 15 -11.26 0.99 -41.40
N LEU A 16 -10.37 1.67 -42.15
CA LEU A 16 -9.10 1.08 -42.61
C LEU A 16 -8.15 0.75 -41.46
N VAL A 17 -8.13 1.56 -40.41
CA VAL A 17 -7.35 1.30 -39.18
C VAL A 17 -7.93 0.12 -38.42
N GLU A 18 -9.26 0.03 -38.29
CA GLU A 18 -9.95 -1.12 -37.68
C GLU A 18 -9.69 -2.43 -38.45
N VAL A 19 -9.74 -2.40 -39.79
CA VAL A 19 -9.44 -3.57 -40.64
C VAL A 19 -7.96 -3.97 -40.53
N LYS A 20 -7.03 -3.01 -40.56
CA LYS A 20 -5.59 -3.29 -40.38
C LYS A 20 -5.29 -3.87 -39.00
N ASN A 21 -5.93 -3.35 -37.95
CA ASN A 21 -5.80 -3.85 -36.59
C ASN A 21 -6.40 -5.26 -36.45
N ALA A 22 -7.52 -5.53 -37.12
CA ALA A 22 -8.13 -6.87 -37.17
C ALA A 22 -7.25 -7.88 -37.94
N ASP A 23 -6.59 -7.48 -39.02
CA ASP A 23 -5.67 -8.35 -39.77
C ASP A 23 -4.31 -8.53 -39.08
N HIS A 24 -3.81 -7.54 -38.33
CA HIS A 24 -2.65 -7.72 -37.44
C HIS A 24 -3.00 -8.62 -36.23
N ALA A 25 -4.22 -8.52 -35.71
CA ALA A 25 -4.71 -9.41 -34.65
C ALA A 25 -4.87 -10.87 -35.12
N LYS A 26 -5.06 -11.12 -36.42
CA LYS A 26 -5.07 -12.48 -37.00
C LYS A 26 -3.69 -13.13 -37.10
N THR A 27 -2.60 -12.37 -37.06
CA THR A 27 -1.25 -12.86 -37.39
C THR A 27 -0.28 -12.97 -36.21
N GLU A 28 -0.50 -12.26 -35.11
CA GLU A 28 0.24 -12.48 -33.85
C GLU A 28 -0.64 -13.13 -32.78
N LYS A 29 -0.56 -14.46 -32.66
CA LYS A 29 -0.97 -15.15 -31.43
C LYS A 29 0.10 -14.87 -30.37
N ASP A 30 -0.02 -13.75 -29.68
CA ASP A 30 0.82 -13.46 -28.50
C ASP A 30 0.71 -14.68 -27.56
N SER A 31 1.86 -15.26 -27.19
CA SER A 31 1.93 -16.43 -26.32
C SER A 31 2.99 -16.18 -25.27
N PHE A 32 2.62 -16.46 -24.02
CA PHE A 32 3.51 -16.39 -22.89
C PHE A 32 4.33 -17.68 -22.75
N LEU A 33 3.72 -18.84 -22.95
CA LEU A 33 4.35 -20.14 -22.71
C LEU A 33 5.09 -20.72 -23.92
N PHE A 34 4.62 -20.46 -25.13
CA PHE A 34 5.04 -21.17 -26.33
C PHE A 34 5.73 -20.23 -27.32
N ASP A 35 6.61 -20.78 -28.15
CA ASP A 35 7.13 -20.02 -29.29
C ASP A 35 6.03 -19.79 -30.35
N ARG A 36 6.31 -18.95 -31.36
CA ARG A 36 5.29 -18.63 -32.38
C ARG A 36 4.80 -19.86 -33.15
N ARG A 37 5.67 -20.85 -33.40
CA ARG A 37 5.32 -22.05 -34.17
C ARG A 37 4.47 -22.99 -33.33
N GLU A 38 4.88 -23.25 -32.10
CA GLU A 38 4.14 -24.05 -31.13
C GLU A 38 2.77 -23.42 -30.82
N ALA A 39 2.73 -22.12 -30.54
CA ALA A 39 1.50 -21.38 -30.25
C ALA A 39 0.50 -21.42 -31.43
N ALA A 40 1.01 -21.42 -32.67
CA ALA A 40 0.17 -21.53 -33.86
C ALA A 40 -0.55 -22.87 -33.95
N ALA A 41 0.13 -23.96 -33.57
CA ALA A 41 -0.37 -25.34 -33.60
C ALA A 41 -1.33 -25.69 -32.46
N ILE A 42 -1.28 -24.97 -31.33
CA ILE A 42 -2.15 -25.26 -30.18
C ILE A 42 -3.57 -24.73 -30.44
N GLU A 43 -4.52 -25.66 -30.48
CA GLU A 43 -5.95 -25.39 -30.56
C GLU A 43 -6.53 -24.83 -29.27
N ALA A 44 -7.65 -24.12 -29.37
CA ALA A 44 -8.35 -23.53 -28.22
C ALA A 44 -8.78 -24.58 -27.19
N SER A 45 -9.19 -25.79 -27.62
CA SER A 45 -9.58 -26.88 -26.74
C SER A 45 -8.42 -27.41 -25.90
N ALA A 46 -7.24 -27.59 -26.49
CA ALA A 46 -6.04 -28.00 -25.75
C ALA A 46 -5.60 -26.92 -24.76
N LEU A 47 -5.68 -25.64 -25.17
CA LEU A 47 -5.37 -24.52 -24.30
C LEU A 47 -6.34 -24.40 -23.12
N HIS A 48 -7.61 -24.68 -23.35
CA HIS A 48 -8.64 -24.68 -22.31
C HIS A 48 -8.42 -25.78 -21.28
N LEU A 49 -8.08 -27.01 -21.70
CA LEU A 49 -7.72 -28.11 -20.80
C LEU A 49 -6.49 -27.75 -19.95
N LEU A 50 -5.48 -27.12 -20.55
CA LEU A 50 -4.30 -26.64 -19.86
C LEU A 50 -4.65 -25.60 -18.78
N ALA A 51 -5.55 -24.67 -19.09
CA ALA A 51 -6.01 -23.65 -18.15
C ALA A 51 -6.85 -24.24 -17.00
N LEU A 52 -7.72 -25.22 -17.30
CA LEU A 52 -8.53 -25.91 -16.30
C LEU A 52 -7.67 -26.68 -15.29
N ASP A 53 -6.64 -27.39 -15.76
CA ASP A 53 -5.67 -28.05 -14.88
C ASP A 53 -4.95 -27.02 -13.98
N GLY A 54 -4.49 -25.91 -14.56
CA GLY A 54 -3.87 -24.83 -13.82
C GLY A 54 -4.78 -24.24 -12.72
N ILE A 55 -6.05 -23.97 -13.06
CA ILE A 55 -7.05 -23.45 -12.11
C ILE A 55 -7.37 -24.47 -11.01
N GLU A 56 -7.52 -25.76 -11.33
CA GLU A 56 -7.77 -26.79 -10.31
C GLU A 56 -6.57 -26.97 -9.36
N GLN A 57 -5.34 -26.82 -9.85
CA GLN A 57 -4.16 -26.82 -8.99
C GLN A 57 -4.07 -25.56 -8.12
N LEU A 58 -4.35 -24.38 -8.67
CA LEU A 58 -4.39 -23.13 -7.90
C LEU A 58 -5.48 -23.13 -6.85
N LYS A 59 -6.64 -23.71 -7.14
CA LYS A 59 -7.76 -23.88 -6.20
C LYS A 59 -7.41 -24.70 -4.97
N LYS A 60 -6.45 -25.63 -5.07
CA LYS A 60 -5.90 -26.36 -3.91
C LYS A 60 -5.07 -25.48 -2.99
N LEU A 61 -4.46 -24.40 -3.53
CA LEU A 61 -3.69 -23.42 -2.77
C LEU A 61 -4.59 -22.31 -2.21
N ASP A 62 -5.59 -21.87 -2.98
CA ASP A 62 -6.57 -20.87 -2.58
C ASP A 62 -7.97 -21.21 -3.15
N PRO A 63 -8.94 -21.61 -2.31
CA PRO A 63 -10.28 -22.01 -2.77
C PRO A 63 -11.02 -20.94 -3.59
N ARG A 64 -10.64 -19.66 -3.48
CA ARG A 64 -11.28 -18.54 -4.20
C ARG A 64 -11.15 -18.68 -5.72
N PHE A 65 -10.15 -19.41 -6.23
CA PHE A 65 -10.04 -19.68 -7.67
C PHE A 65 -11.22 -20.49 -8.24
N GLY A 66 -11.93 -21.25 -7.40
CA GLY A 66 -13.04 -22.09 -7.83
C GLY A 66 -14.22 -21.31 -8.45
N SER A 67 -14.44 -20.06 -8.06
CA SER A 67 -15.50 -19.23 -8.63
C SER A 67 -15.24 -18.87 -10.10
N TYR A 68 -13.97 -18.70 -10.48
CA TYR A 68 -13.56 -18.29 -11.83
C TYR A 68 -13.62 -19.41 -12.85
N GLN A 69 -13.55 -20.67 -12.40
CA GLN A 69 -13.62 -21.83 -13.30
C GLN A 69 -14.86 -21.82 -14.18
N ARG A 70 -16.03 -21.49 -13.61
CA ARG A 70 -17.29 -21.41 -14.38
C ARG A 70 -17.40 -20.12 -15.20
N ILE A 71 -16.88 -19.02 -14.69
CA ILE A 71 -17.06 -17.68 -15.26
C ILE A 71 -16.11 -17.44 -16.45
N LEU A 72 -14.82 -17.75 -16.28
CA LEU A 72 -13.76 -17.48 -17.25
C LEU A 72 -13.27 -18.73 -17.98
N PHE A 73 -13.45 -19.91 -17.38
CA PHE A 73 -12.96 -21.18 -17.94
C PHE A 73 -14.10 -22.15 -18.26
N GLY A 74 -15.32 -21.64 -18.49
CA GLY A 74 -16.45 -22.42 -18.97
C GLY A 74 -16.28 -22.86 -20.43
N GLU A 75 -17.02 -23.87 -20.85
CA GLU A 75 -16.92 -24.45 -22.21
C GLU A 75 -17.14 -23.42 -23.33
N SER A 76 -18.02 -22.44 -23.10
CA SER A 76 -18.32 -21.36 -24.03
C SER A 76 -17.14 -20.41 -24.26
N SER A 77 -16.20 -20.29 -23.30
CA SER A 77 -15.10 -19.33 -23.43
C SER A 77 -14.10 -19.70 -24.52
N LYS A 78 -14.04 -20.97 -24.95
CA LYS A 78 -13.22 -21.40 -26.10
C LYS A 78 -13.57 -20.71 -27.41
N SER A 79 -14.84 -20.36 -27.57
CA SER A 79 -15.35 -19.65 -28.75
C SER A 79 -15.36 -18.14 -28.60
N PHE A 80 -14.98 -17.62 -27.42
CA PHE A 80 -14.99 -16.21 -27.13
C PHE A 80 -14.01 -15.46 -28.03
N LYS A 81 -14.49 -14.36 -28.62
CA LYS A 81 -13.69 -13.47 -29.47
C LYS A 81 -13.84 -12.05 -28.97
N ARG A 82 -12.83 -11.58 -28.22
CA ARG A 82 -12.83 -10.27 -27.56
C ARG A 82 -13.17 -9.10 -28.50
N MET A 83 -12.75 -9.17 -29.76
CA MET A 83 -13.01 -8.12 -30.76
C MET A 83 -14.46 -8.08 -31.28
N LEU A 84 -15.27 -9.10 -30.99
CA LEU A 84 -16.63 -9.24 -31.53
C LEU A 84 -17.73 -9.05 -30.49
N VAL A 85 -17.37 -8.88 -29.21
CA VAL A 85 -18.35 -8.67 -28.14
C VAL A 85 -18.70 -7.20 -27.97
N THR A 86 -19.87 -6.94 -27.39
CA THR A 86 -20.32 -5.57 -27.11
C THR A 86 -19.48 -4.93 -26.01
N LYS A 87 -19.51 -3.59 -25.93
CA LYS A 87 -18.81 -2.84 -24.86
C LYS A 87 -19.25 -3.23 -23.46
N VAL A 88 -20.54 -3.56 -23.30
CA VAL A 88 -21.11 -3.96 -21.99
C VAL A 88 -20.59 -5.33 -21.59
N GLU A 89 -20.65 -6.31 -22.49
CA GLU A 89 -20.09 -7.66 -22.24
C GLU A 89 -18.59 -7.62 -21.99
N SER A 90 -17.87 -6.79 -22.74
CA SER A 90 -16.44 -6.54 -22.54
C SER A 90 -16.16 -6.00 -21.13
N SER A 91 -16.93 -5.01 -20.66
CA SER A 91 -16.74 -4.40 -19.35
C SER A 91 -17.07 -5.35 -18.19
N GLU A 92 -18.12 -6.17 -18.30
CA GLU A 92 -18.41 -7.20 -17.30
C GLU A 92 -17.31 -8.26 -17.25
N MET A 93 -16.79 -8.66 -18.41
CA MET A 93 -15.64 -9.57 -18.48
C MET A 93 -14.40 -8.96 -17.83
N ASP A 94 -14.14 -7.67 -18.04
CA ASP A 94 -13.00 -6.96 -17.44
C ASP A 94 -13.06 -6.98 -15.92
N LYS A 95 -14.24 -6.79 -15.31
CA LYS A 95 -14.40 -6.90 -13.85
C LYS A 95 -13.99 -8.29 -13.33
N HIS A 96 -14.33 -9.35 -14.06
CA HIS A 96 -13.93 -10.71 -13.67
C HIS A 96 -12.43 -10.94 -13.84
N LEU A 97 -11.83 -10.45 -14.93
CA LEU A 97 -10.38 -10.55 -15.16
C LEU A 97 -9.59 -9.74 -14.13
N GLU A 98 -10.00 -8.50 -13.87
CA GLU A 98 -9.35 -7.58 -12.93
C GLU A 98 -9.51 -8.00 -11.46
N SER A 99 -10.51 -8.84 -11.15
CA SER A 99 -10.61 -9.48 -9.82
C SER A 99 -9.80 -10.78 -9.71
N LEU A 100 -9.60 -11.51 -10.82
CA LEU A 100 -8.77 -12.72 -10.84
C LEU A 100 -7.27 -12.41 -10.79
N LEU A 101 -6.80 -11.40 -11.54
CA LEU A 101 -5.37 -11.08 -11.65
C LEU A 101 -4.69 -10.83 -10.29
N PRO A 102 -5.30 -10.09 -9.34
CA PRO A 102 -4.76 -9.95 -7.99
C PRO A 102 -4.55 -11.27 -7.24
N LEU A 103 -5.46 -12.24 -7.41
CA LEU A 103 -5.29 -13.57 -6.80
C LEU A 103 -4.13 -14.33 -7.44
N LEU A 104 -4.00 -14.26 -8.77
CA LEU A 104 -2.88 -14.88 -9.49
C LEU A 104 -1.54 -14.26 -9.12
N SER A 105 -1.51 -12.99 -8.71
CA SER A 105 -0.30 -12.25 -8.34
C SER A 105 0.53 -12.95 -7.26
N ASN A 106 -0.11 -13.47 -6.21
CA ASN A 106 0.60 -14.19 -5.13
C ASN A 106 1.27 -15.49 -5.61
N PHE A 107 0.80 -16.05 -6.73
CA PHE A 107 1.28 -17.29 -7.32
C PHE A 107 2.00 -17.06 -8.65
N PHE A 108 2.38 -15.82 -8.97
CA PHE A 108 2.85 -15.44 -10.31
C PHE A 108 3.99 -16.31 -10.83
N LEU A 109 4.94 -16.68 -9.96
CA LEU A 109 6.12 -17.47 -10.34
C LEU A 109 5.84 -18.98 -10.55
N LEU A 110 4.63 -19.46 -10.22
CA LEU A 110 4.28 -20.86 -10.40
C LEU A 110 3.94 -21.16 -11.87
N LYS A 111 4.44 -22.29 -12.37
CA LYS A 111 4.14 -22.76 -13.74
C LYS A 111 2.64 -22.89 -14.00
N VAL A 112 1.86 -23.32 -12.99
CA VAL A 112 0.40 -23.43 -13.09
C VAL A 112 -0.28 -22.08 -13.32
N THR A 113 0.24 -21.01 -12.72
CA THR A 113 -0.24 -19.65 -12.97
C THR A 113 0.04 -19.22 -14.40
N HIS A 114 1.20 -19.57 -14.94
CA HIS A 114 1.55 -19.28 -16.32
C HIS A 114 0.63 -19.99 -17.33
N GLN A 115 0.18 -21.22 -17.03
CA GLN A 115 -0.81 -21.95 -17.84
C GLN A 115 -2.15 -21.21 -17.90
N VAL A 116 -2.61 -20.69 -16.75
CA VAL A 116 -3.82 -19.87 -16.68
C VAL A 116 -3.63 -18.57 -17.47
N LEU A 117 -2.52 -17.87 -17.26
CA LEU A 117 -2.22 -16.61 -17.95
C LEU A 117 -2.14 -16.78 -19.46
N GLU A 118 -1.56 -17.87 -19.96
CA GLU A 118 -1.53 -18.20 -21.39
C GLU A 118 -2.94 -18.20 -22.01
N TYR A 119 -3.91 -18.84 -21.33
CA TYR A 119 -5.30 -18.84 -21.77
C TYR A 119 -5.90 -17.44 -21.75
N LEU A 120 -5.66 -16.68 -20.67
CA LEU A 120 -6.17 -15.32 -20.55
C LEU A 120 -5.61 -14.39 -21.64
N ILE A 121 -4.34 -14.54 -21.99
CA ILE A 121 -3.70 -13.77 -23.07
C ILE A 121 -4.30 -14.15 -24.43
N ARG A 122 -4.44 -15.44 -24.71
CA ARG A 122 -4.87 -15.89 -26.04
C ARG A 122 -6.36 -15.74 -26.32
N ILE A 123 -7.20 -15.90 -25.30
CA ILE A 123 -8.67 -15.85 -25.44
C ILE A 123 -9.22 -14.47 -25.09
N TYR A 124 -8.76 -13.90 -23.98
CA TYR A 124 -9.27 -12.62 -23.47
C TYR A 124 -8.40 -11.41 -23.85
N MET A 125 -7.19 -11.64 -24.37
CA MET A 125 -6.28 -10.57 -24.79
C MET A 125 -5.94 -9.59 -23.66
N ILE A 126 -5.75 -10.10 -22.43
CA ILE A 126 -5.45 -9.27 -21.25
C ILE A 126 -4.18 -8.41 -21.42
N ASN A 127 -3.24 -8.85 -22.27
CA ASN A 127 -2.01 -8.13 -22.64
C ASN A 127 -2.26 -6.87 -23.51
N ARG A 128 -3.51 -6.64 -23.92
CA ARG A 128 -3.96 -5.50 -24.72
C ARG A 128 -5.07 -4.72 -24.03
N PHE A 129 -6.01 -5.40 -23.38
CA PHE A 129 -7.22 -4.78 -22.82
C PHE A 129 -7.17 -4.56 -21.30
N ASN A 130 -6.31 -5.28 -20.56
CA ASN A 130 -6.24 -5.19 -19.10
C ASN A 130 -4.79 -4.95 -18.64
N ILE A 131 -4.08 -4.07 -19.38
CA ILE A 131 -2.63 -3.83 -19.19
C ILE A 131 -2.33 -3.38 -17.76
N ASP A 132 -3.08 -2.42 -17.22
CA ASP A 132 -2.86 -1.90 -15.87
C ASP A 132 -3.00 -2.98 -14.80
N ALA A 133 -4.03 -3.83 -14.89
CA ALA A 133 -4.23 -4.93 -13.95
C ALA A 133 -3.14 -6.00 -14.08
N LEU A 134 -2.73 -6.33 -15.31
CA LEU A 134 -1.65 -7.28 -15.57
C LEU A 134 -0.31 -6.74 -15.05
N MET A 135 -0.02 -5.45 -15.24
CA MET A 135 1.18 -4.79 -14.72
C MET A 135 1.16 -4.74 -13.20
N GLY A 136 0.04 -4.40 -12.57
CA GLY A 136 -0.13 -4.45 -11.12
C GLY A 136 0.15 -5.84 -10.54
N MET A 137 -0.31 -6.88 -11.22
CA MET A 137 -0.08 -8.28 -10.83
C MET A 137 1.40 -8.67 -10.86
N MET A 138 2.15 -8.23 -11.86
CA MET A 138 3.54 -8.70 -12.10
C MET A 138 4.64 -7.79 -11.53
N LEU A 139 4.35 -6.52 -11.24
CA LEU A 139 5.33 -5.55 -10.73
C LEU A 139 6.10 -5.97 -9.46
N PRO A 140 5.49 -6.66 -8.48
CA PRO A 140 6.24 -7.17 -7.34
C PRO A 140 7.40 -8.10 -7.71
N TYR A 141 7.39 -8.65 -8.93
CA TYR A 141 8.38 -9.60 -9.47
C TYR A 141 9.26 -9.00 -10.58
N HIS A 142 9.38 -7.68 -10.62
CA HIS A 142 10.05 -6.93 -11.70
C HIS A 142 11.51 -7.32 -12.00
N GLU A 143 12.24 -7.84 -11.02
CA GLU A 143 13.64 -8.26 -11.19
C GLU A 143 13.77 -9.68 -11.78
N THR A 144 12.66 -10.36 -12.09
CA THR A 144 12.67 -11.73 -12.62
C THR A 144 12.70 -11.79 -14.14
N ASN A 145 13.28 -12.87 -14.69
CA ASN A 145 13.21 -13.15 -16.13
C ASN A 145 11.78 -13.42 -16.62
N ILE A 146 10.90 -13.89 -15.72
CA ILE A 146 9.48 -14.12 -16.01
C ILE A 146 8.77 -12.79 -16.26
N PHE A 147 9.09 -11.74 -15.50
CA PHE A 147 8.55 -10.40 -15.71
C PHE A 147 8.86 -9.88 -17.11
N VAL A 148 10.12 -9.90 -17.54
CA VAL A 148 10.49 -9.41 -18.89
C VAL A 148 9.92 -10.26 -20.01
N ARG A 149 9.78 -11.58 -19.80
CA ARG A 149 9.09 -12.47 -20.73
C ARG A 149 7.63 -12.06 -20.93
N MET A 150 6.92 -11.73 -19.85
CA MET A 150 5.55 -11.20 -19.92
C MET A 150 5.51 -9.78 -20.50
N LEU A 151 6.44 -8.91 -20.11
CA LEU A 151 6.49 -7.52 -20.60
C LEU A 151 6.63 -7.45 -22.13
N ARG A 152 7.36 -8.38 -22.74
CA ARG A 152 7.55 -8.49 -24.19
C ARG A 152 6.27 -8.76 -24.98
N ILE A 153 5.28 -9.38 -24.35
CA ILE A 153 4.00 -9.70 -25.01
C ILE A 153 2.92 -8.64 -24.72
N ILE A 154 3.13 -7.77 -23.73
CA ILE A 154 2.22 -6.66 -23.43
C ILE A 154 2.42 -5.55 -24.46
N LYS A 155 1.31 -5.06 -25.02
CA LYS A 155 1.35 -3.95 -25.99
C LYS A 155 1.44 -2.62 -25.25
N ILE A 156 2.63 -2.30 -24.73
CA ILE A 156 2.91 -1.10 -23.92
C ILE A 156 3.09 0.19 -24.72
N ALA A 157 3.19 0.10 -26.05
CA ALA A 157 3.28 1.28 -26.92
C ALA A 157 2.03 2.17 -26.72
N ASP A 158 2.23 3.48 -26.69
CA ASP A 158 1.17 4.48 -26.48
C ASP A 158 0.42 4.37 -25.13
N THR A 159 0.99 3.64 -24.17
CA THR A 159 0.48 3.58 -22.78
C THR A 159 1.41 4.31 -21.81
N ASN A 160 0.95 4.51 -20.58
CA ASN A 160 1.77 5.01 -19.48
C ASN A 160 2.93 4.05 -19.09
N TRP A 161 2.94 2.83 -19.64
CA TRP A 161 3.99 1.82 -19.47
C TRP A 161 5.10 1.88 -20.53
N SER A 162 5.01 2.80 -21.49
CA SER A 162 6.01 2.98 -22.55
C SER A 162 7.44 3.24 -22.03
N PHE A 163 7.59 3.73 -20.80
CA PHE A 163 8.90 3.88 -20.14
C PHE A 163 9.66 2.54 -19.97
N LEU A 164 8.99 1.40 -20.07
CA LEU A 164 9.57 0.06 -20.01
C LEU A 164 10.00 -0.50 -21.38
N ALA A 165 9.92 0.29 -22.45
CA ALA A 165 10.24 -0.17 -23.81
C ALA A 165 11.66 -0.76 -23.93
N GLU A 166 12.66 -0.16 -23.28
CA GLU A 166 14.04 -0.67 -23.31
C GLU A 166 14.17 -2.03 -22.63
N SER A 167 13.58 -2.20 -21.44
CA SER A 167 13.54 -3.49 -20.74
C SER A 167 12.79 -4.55 -21.54
N SER A 168 11.69 -4.17 -22.20
CA SER A 168 10.94 -5.06 -23.08
C SER A 168 11.81 -5.55 -24.25
N ASN A 169 12.46 -4.63 -24.96
CA ASN A 169 13.29 -4.94 -26.13
C ASN A 169 14.51 -5.79 -25.75
N THR A 170 15.30 -5.33 -24.78
CA THR A 170 16.53 -6.01 -24.35
C THR A 170 16.26 -7.31 -23.60
N GLY A 171 15.11 -7.42 -22.92
CA GLY A 171 14.81 -8.53 -22.02
C GLY A 171 15.59 -8.47 -20.72
N THR A 172 16.12 -7.30 -20.37
CA THR A 172 16.83 -7.09 -19.10
C THR A 172 15.83 -6.67 -18.03
N PRO A 173 15.74 -7.41 -16.90
CA PRO A 173 14.85 -7.03 -15.82
C PRO A 173 15.16 -5.61 -15.30
N PRO A 174 14.17 -4.71 -15.23
CA PRO A 174 14.35 -3.39 -14.64
C PRO A 174 14.69 -3.52 -13.15
N THR A 175 15.60 -2.69 -12.66
CA THR A 175 16.02 -2.70 -11.25
C THR A 175 15.02 -1.96 -10.37
N ARG A 176 15.04 -2.22 -9.06
CA ARG A 176 14.31 -1.39 -8.09
C ARG A 176 14.64 0.11 -8.20
N THR A 177 15.91 0.45 -8.44
CA THR A 177 16.34 1.86 -8.59
C THR A 177 15.76 2.52 -9.83
N PHE A 178 15.52 1.77 -10.91
CA PHE A 178 14.82 2.24 -12.10
C PHE A 178 13.38 2.64 -11.77
N PHE A 179 12.62 1.77 -11.10
CA PHE A 179 11.25 2.12 -10.68
C PHE A 179 11.20 3.23 -9.64
N ALA A 180 12.14 3.26 -8.69
CA ALA A 180 12.22 4.33 -7.69
C ALA A 180 12.42 5.70 -8.34
N ARG A 181 13.25 5.76 -9.41
CA ARG A 181 13.45 6.96 -10.23
C ARG A 181 12.19 7.33 -10.99
N TYR A 182 11.49 6.36 -11.57
CA TYR A 182 10.26 6.63 -12.30
C TYR A 182 9.13 7.09 -11.36
N ALA A 183 8.99 6.48 -10.18
CA ALA A 183 8.08 6.92 -9.12
C ALA A 183 8.38 8.35 -8.68
N HIS A 184 9.64 8.75 -8.59
CA HIS A 184 9.99 10.15 -8.32
C HIS A 184 9.48 11.10 -9.42
N LYS A 185 9.62 10.70 -10.70
CA LYS A 185 9.27 11.55 -11.86
C LYS A 185 7.78 11.57 -12.20
N SER A 186 7.09 10.45 -12.06
CA SER A 186 5.73 10.24 -12.57
C SER A 186 4.71 10.16 -11.43
N ARG A 187 3.82 11.16 -11.35
CA ARG A 187 2.69 11.15 -10.41
C ARG A 187 1.78 9.95 -10.64
N TRP A 188 1.42 9.69 -11.89
CA TRP A 188 0.60 8.54 -12.27
C TRP A 188 1.17 7.23 -11.73
N PHE A 189 2.48 7.01 -11.82
CA PHE A 189 3.06 5.76 -11.35
C PHE A 189 3.01 5.64 -9.82
N ARG A 190 3.22 6.74 -9.08
CA ARG A 190 3.05 6.74 -7.61
C ARG A 190 1.62 6.38 -7.23
N GLU A 191 0.64 7.05 -7.84
CA GLU A 191 -0.78 6.81 -7.59
C GLU A 191 -1.17 5.38 -7.98
N PHE A 192 -0.66 4.88 -9.11
CA PHE A 192 -0.88 3.51 -9.56
C PHE A 192 -0.40 2.49 -8.54
N ILE A 193 0.83 2.62 -8.02
CA ILE A 193 1.37 1.70 -7.01
C ILE A 193 0.53 1.75 -5.73
N CYS A 194 0.25 2.95 -5.20
CA CYS A 194 -0.50 3.12 -3.96
C CYS A 194 -1.95 2.59 -4.08
N GLU A 195 -2.63 2.88 -5.18
CA GLU A 195 -4.00 2.43 -5.43
C GLU A 195 -4.06 0.91 -5.68
N THR A 196 -3.07 0.33 -6.36
CA THR A 196 -2.99 -1.12 -6.55
C THR A 196 -2.91 -1.84 -5.22
N VAL A 197 -1.98 -1.45 -4.33
CA VAL A 197 -1.80 -2.07 -3.02
C VAL A 197 -3.06 -1.91 -2.18
N LYS A 198 -3.63 -0.70 -2.12
CA LYS A 198 -4.87 -0.42 -1.40
C LYS A 198 -6.03 -1.29 -1.89
N LYS A 199 -6.23 -1.42 -3.20
CA LYS A 199 -7.28 -2.28 -3.78
C LYS A 199 -7.08 -3.75 -3.41
N TYR A 200 -5.84 -4.24 -3.44
CA TYR A 200 -5.55 -5.64 -3.08
C TYR A 200 -5.89 -5.90 -1.61
N VAL A 201 -5.56 -4.97 -0.72
CA VAL A 201 -5.93 -5.05 0.70
C VAL A 201 -7.45 -5.02 0.88
N GLN A 202 -8.15 -4.09 0.23
CA GLN A 202 -9.61 -3.98 0.31
C GLN A 202 -10.34 -5.24 -0.17
N ASN A 203 -9.78 -5.91 -1.18
CA ASN A 203 -10.35 -7.14 -1.74
C ASN A 203 -9.87 -8.41 -1.02
N GLY A 204 -9.01 -8.28 0.00
CA GLY A 204 -8.41 -9.41 0.72
C GLY A 204 -7.47 -10.26 -0.14
N THR A 205 -6.90 -9.69 -1.20
CA THR A 205 -5.97 -10.35 -2.13
C THR A 205 -4.52 -9.86 -1.97
N SER A 206 -4.25 -9.06 -0.94
CA SER A 206 -2.89 -8.65 -0.54
C SER A 206 -2.07 -9.85 -0.05
N TYR A 207 -0.75 -9.72 -0.14
CA TYR A 207 0.20 -10.75 0.27
C TYR A 207 1.56 -10.10 0.60
N GLN A 208 2.39 -10.81 1.36
CA GLN A 208 3.63 -10.27 1.93
C GLN A 208 4.60 -9.67 0.90
N ILE A 209 4.78 -10.32 -0.25
CA ILE A 209 5.71 -9.86 -1.30
C ILE A 209 5.24 -8.53 -1.91
N LEU A 210 3.92 -8.34 -2.09
CA LEU A 210 3.35 -7.07 -2.55
C LEU A 210 3.65 -5.93 -1.55
N HIS A 211 3.47 -6.18 -0.26
CA HIS A 211 3.72 -5.20 0.80
C HIS A 211 5.20 -4.86 0.94
N SER A 212 6.06 -5.87 0.82
CA SER A 212 7.52 -5.70 0.78
C SER A 212 7.94 -4.86 -0.43
N PHE A 213 7.40 -5.14 -1.62
CA PHE A 213 7.61 -4.33 -2.82
C PHE A 213 7.16 -2.88 -2.61
N TYR A 214 5.94 -2.67 -2.09
CA TYR A 214 5.38 -1.36 -1.82
C TYR A 214 6.26 -0.52 -0.89
N GLY A 215 6.52 -1.03 0.32
CA GLY A 215 7.34 -0.32 1.32
C GLY A 215 8.73 0.00 0.78
N THR A 216 9.38 -1.01 0.22
CA THR A 216 10.77 -0.87 -0.24
C THR A 216 10.90 0.07 -1.44
N LEU A 217 9.99 0.01 -2.40
CA LEU A 217 10.01 0.90 -3.58
C LEU A 217 9.83 2.37 -3.16
N MET A 218 8.84 2.64 -2.31
CA MET A 218 8.51 3.99 -1.87
C MET A 218 9.66 4.59 -1.03
N VAL A 219 10.18 3.83 -0.05
CA VAL A 219 11.35 4.26 0.73
C VAL A 219 12.57 4.47 -0.16
N THR A 220 12.86 3.54 -1.09
CA THR A 220 14.00 3.70 -2.02
C THR A 220 13.87 4.97 -2.86
N SER A 221 12.65 5.32 -3.30
CA SER A 221 12.40 6.56 -4.04
C SER A 221 12.73 7.80 -3.20
N TYR A 222 12.34 7.81 -1.92
CA TYR A 222 12.59 8.93 -1.02
C TYR A 222 14.04 9.01 -0.57
N THR A 223 14.72 7.88 -0.39
CA THR A 223 16.15 7.88 -0.03
C THR A 223 17.01 8.39 -1.18
N LEU A 224 16.70 8.03 -2.43
CA LEU A 224 17.55 8.35 -3.57
C LEU A 224 17.23 9.69 -4.22
N PHE A 225 16.03 10.24 -4.01
CA PHE A 225 15.59 11.42 -4.72
C PHE A 225 14.83 12.41 -3.84
N PRO A 226 14.90 13.73 -4.13
CA PRO A 226 14.23 14.75 -3.33
C PRO A 226 12.74 14.52 -3.13
N VAL A 227 12.22 14.76 -1.93
CA VAL A 227 10.78 14.75 -1.63
C VAL A 227 10.29 16.18 -1.42
N THR A 228 9.16 16.50 -2.04
CA THR A 228 8.52 17.83 -2.02
C THR A 228 7.10 17.72 -1.49
N SER A 229 6.55 18.82 -0.96
CA SER A 229 5.22 18.82 -0.32
C SER A 229 4.08 18.42 -1.26
N ASP A 230 4.14 18.78 -2.54
CA ASP A 230 3.16 18.36 -3.57
C ASP A 230 3.08 16.83 -3.69
N ARG A 231 4.24 16.16 -3.61
CA ARG A 231 4.29 14.69 -3.72
C ARG A 231 3.77 13.99 -2.48
N ILE A 232 3.90 14.61 -1.32
CA ILE A 232 3.25 14.11 -0.10
C ILE A 232 1.74 14.19 -0.27
N SER A 233 1.22 15.30 -0.79
CA SER A 233 -0.22 15.46 -1.03
C SER A 233 -0.79 14.38 -1.96
N ASP A 234 -0.03 13.97 -2.99
CA ASP A 234 -0.42 12.86 -3.86
C ASP A 234 -0.59 11.53 -3.09
N ILE A 235 0.24 11.27 -2.08
CA ILE A 235 0.25 9.98 -1.36
C ILE A 235 -0.48 10.00 -0.02
N ALA A 236 -0.79 11.18 0.53
CA ALA A 236 -1.35 11.37 1.86
C ALA A 236 -2.63 10.53 2.12
N PRO A 237 -3.60 10.45 1.18
CA PRO A 237 -4.78 9.60 1.37
C PRO A 237 -4.45 8.12 1.54
N TYR A 238 -3.39 7.64 0.88
CA TYR A 238 -2.96 6.24 0.94
C TYR A 238 -2.19 5.94 2.23
N ILE A 239 -1.37 6.88 2.70
CA ILE A 239 -0.72 6.77 4.01
C ILE A 239 -1.78 6.70 5.12
N LEU A 240 -2.77 7.60 5.10
CA LEU A 240 -3.86 7.60 6.08
C LEU A 240 -4.69 6.31 6.03
N SER A 241 -5.00 5.83 4.82
CA SER A 241 -5.67 4.54 4.64
C SER A 241 -4.82 3.40 5.22
N GLY A 242 -3.51 3.37 4.90
CA GLY A 242 -2.62 2.29 5.30
C GLY A 242 -2.40 2.18 6.80
N VAL A 243 -2.29 3.30 7.52
CA VAL A 243 -2.19 3.27 8.99
C VAL A 243 -3.52 2.92 9.68
N SER A 244 -4.65 3.02 8.98
CA SER A 244 -5.98 2.85 9.58
C SER A 244 -6.62 1.48 9.34
N VAL A 245 -6.18 0.74 8.32
CA VAL A 245 -6.73 -0.58 7.94
C VAL A 245 -6.14 -1.69 8.80
N GLN A 246 -6.89 -2.75 9.11
CA GLN A 246 -6.47 -3.87 9.98
C GLN A 246 -5.62 -4.96 9.26
N ASP A 247 -5.02 -4.65 8.11
CA ASP A 247 -4.06 -5.53 7.42
C ASP A 247 -2.67 -5.26 7.99
N GLU A 248 -2.10 -6.25 8.67
CA GLU A 248 -0.88 -6.12 9.46
C GLU A 248 0.32 -5.69 8.62
N ASP A 249 0.57 -6.37 7.51
CA ASP A 249 1.69 -6.08 6.61
C ASP A 249 1.51 -4.73 5.90
N TYR A 250 0.26 -4.34 5.60
CA TYR A 250 -0.03 -3.03 5.03
C TYR A 250 0.21 -1.90 6.04
N GLN A 251 -0.22 -2.06 7.29
CA GLN A 251 0.07 -1.11 8.37
C GLN A 251 1.58 -0.96 8.56
N LEU A 252 2.32 -2.07 8.63
CA LEU A 252 3.76 -2.05 8.84
C LEU A 252 4.52 -1.42 7.67
N SER A 253 4.20 -1.80 6.43
CA SER A 253 4.82 -1.18 5.24
C SER A 253 4.51 0.32 5.16
N THR A 254 3.28 0.74 5.49
CA THR A 254 2.90 2.16 5.55
C THR A 254 3.63 2.90 6.68
N CYS A 255 3.78 2.28 7.85
CA CYS A 255 4.56 2.80 8.98
C CYS A 255 6.04 3.04 8.60
N ILE A 256 6.63 2.11 7.84
CA ILE A 256 8.00 2.25 7.31
C ILE A 256 8.09 3.44 6.34
N ILE A 257 7.15 3.57 5.41
CA ILE A 257 7.09 4.69 4.47
C ILE A 257 6.93 6.03 5.22
N LEU A 258 6.02 6.08 6.18
CA LEU A 258 5.78 7.26 7.01
C LEU A 258 7.03 7.63 7.81
N SER A 259 7.71 6.66 8.43
CA SER A 259 8.94 6.89 9.17
C SER A 259 10.05 7.50 8.30
N ALA A 260 10.18 7.02 7.06
CA ALA A 260 11.12 7.57 6.09
C ALA A 260 10.78 9.01 5.69
N LEU A 261 9.48 9.32 5.51
CA LEU A 261 9.01 10.67 5.22
C LEU A 261 9.21 11.61 6.42
N SER A 262 8.85 11.18 7.63
CA SER A 262 9.00 11.98 8.84
C SER A 262 10.45 12.32 9.12
N SER A 263 11.38 11.43 8.77
CA SER A 263 12.82 11.66 8.97
C SER A 263 13.49 12.39 7.79
N TYR A 264 12.73 12.80 6.77
CA TYR A 264 13.30 13.38 5.56
C TYR A 264 13.78 14.82 5.81
N PRO A 265 15.04 15.17 5.47
CA PRO A 265 15.60 16.49 5.74
C PRO A 265 14.82 17.62 5.07
N ASN A 266 14.52 18.67 5.84
CA ASN A 266 13.83 19.89 5.39
C ASN A 266 12.39 19.67 4.86
N LEU A 267 11.82 18.47 5.03
CA LEU A 267 10.41 18.25 4.74
C LEU A 267 9.57 18.90 5.84
N LYS A 268 8.49 19.58 5.47
CA LYS A 268 7.51 20.08 6.43
C LYS A 268 6.16 19.48 6.09
N LEU A 269 5.66 18.63 6.98
CA LEU A 269 4.29 18.14 6.94
C LEU A 269 3.35 19.23 7.47
N SER A 270 2.14 19.32 6.92
CA SER A 270 1.14 20.25 7.44
C SER A 270 0.67 19.81 8.83
N ALA A 271 0.38 20.77 9.72
CA ALA A 271 -0.05 20.47 11.08
C ALA A 271 -1.35 19.63 11.10
N GLU A 272 -2.27 19.87 10.16
CA GLU A 272 -3.50 19.09 10.00
C GLU A 272 -3.20 17.63 9.64
N PHE A 273 -2.26 17.39 8.72
CA PHE A 273 -1.87 16.04 8.33
C PHE A 273 -1.18 15.30 9.48
N VAL A 274 -0.27 15.97 10.20
CA VAL A 274 0.38 15.43 11.40
C VAL A 274 -0.65 15.06 12.47
N THR A 275 -1.58 15.95 12.78
CA THR A 275 -2.67 15.72 13.74
C THR A 275 -3.49 14.48 13.36
N THR A 276 -3.86 14.37 12.09
CA THR A 276 -4.65 13.22 11.59
C THR A 276 -3.85 11.92 11.70
N LEU A 277 -2.57 11.93 11.34
CA LEU A 277 -1.69 10.76 11.47
C LEU A 277 -1.55 10.31 12.92
N MET A 278 -1.42 11.24 13.86
CA MET A 278 -1.32 10.93 15.29
C MET A 278 -2.58 10.24 15.81
N VAL A 279 -3.76 10.72 15.39
CA VAL A 279 -5.03 10.08 15.75
C VAL A 279 -5.12 8.68 15.15
N SER A 280 -4.72 8.50 13.89
CA SER A 280 -4.73 7.18 13.27
C SER A 280 -3.73 6.20 13.93
N LEU A 281 -2.50 6.64 14.20
CA LEU A 281 -1.44 5.84 14.82
C LEU A 281 -1.70 5.50 16.29
N SER A 282 -2.63 6.19 16.96
CA SER A 282 -3.04 5.86 18.34
C SER A 282 -4.28 4.96 18.37
N LYS A 283 -5.17 5.09 17.38
CA LYS A 283 -6.46 4.40 17.36
C LYS A 283 -6.44 3.02 16.70
N PHE A 284 -5.80 2.89 15.54
CA PHE A 284 -5.93 1.71 14.67
C PHE A 284 -4.87 0.61 14.77
N PRO A 285 -3.69 0.78 15.41
CA PRO A 285 -2.71 -0.31 15.47
C PRO A 285 -3.24 -1.57 16.15
N LEU A 286 -2.92 -2.72 15.56
CA LEU A 286 -3.14 -4.00 16.21
C LEU A 286 -2.37 -4.07 17.55
N PRO A 287 -2.93 -4.65 18.62
CA PRO A 287 -2.30 -4.65 19.94
C PRO A 287 -0.85 -5.14 19.95
N HIS A 288 -0.56 -6.25 19.26
CA HIS A 288 0.79 -6.82 19.18
C HIS A 288 1.75 -6.04 18.25
N ARG A 289 1.27 -5.02 17.53
CA ARG A 289 2.07 -4.15 16.65
C ARG A 289 2.17 -2.69 17.13
N ARG A 290 1.59 -2.36 18.28
CA ARG A 290 1.64 -1.01 18.88
C ARG A 290 3.05 -0.43 19.01
N GLN A 291 4.06 -1.27 19.25
CA GLN A 291 5.46 -0.82 19.31
C GLN A 291 5.93 -0.16 17.99
N HIS A 292 5.52 -0.68 16.84
CA HIS A 292 5.88 -0.12 15.54
C HIS A 292 5.16 1.20 15.29
N ALA A 293 3.86 1.26 15.59
CA ALA A 293 3.08 2.49 15.50
C ALA A 293 3.61 3.59 16.44
N PHE A 294 4.00 3.21 17.66
CA PHE A 294 4.64 4.12 18.61
C PHE A 294 5.97 4.65 18.09
N THR A 295 6.80 3.81 17.47
CA THR A 295 8.07 4.25 16.87
C THR A 295 7.82 5.27 15.75
N CYS A 296 6.80 5.06 14.91
CA CYS A 296 6.40 6.06 13.92
C CYS A 296 5.90 7.36 14.55
N LEU A 297 5.10 7.26 15.61
CA LEU A 297 4.61 8.42 16.35
C LEU A 297 5.77 9.22 16.95
N LEU A 298 6.79 8.55 17.50
CA LEU A 298 8.00 9.20 18.03
C LEU A 298 8.72 10.00 16.92
N LEU A 299 8.98 9.37 15.77
CA LEU A 299 9.65 10.04 14.65
C LEU A 299 8.84 11.21 14.10
N LEU A 300 7.51 11.09 14.06
CA LEU A 300 6.61 12.16 13.66
C LEU A 300 6.71 13.35 14.62
N LEU A 301 6.68 13.09 15.94
CA LEU A 301 6.77 14.13 16.96
C LEU A 301 8.16 14.80 17.04
N GLN A 302 9.23 14.05 16.79
CA GLN A 302 10.59 14.57 16.77
C GLN A 302 10.81 15.56 15.64
N ASN A 303 10.31 15.25 14.44
CA ASN A 303 10.61 16.01 13.22
C ASN A 303 9.50 16.99 12.82
N HIS A 304 8.27 16.73 13.25
CA HIS A 304 7.09 17.53 12.94
C HIS A 304 6.22 17.74 14.20
N PRO A 305 6.76 18.36 15.26
CA PRO A 305 6.01 18.56 16.50
C PRO A 305 4.75 19.41 16.23
N PRO A 306 3.54 18.92 16.58
CA PRO A 306 2.34 19.74 16.55
C PRO A 306 2.36 20.77 17.70
N PRO A 307 1.46 21.76 17.71
CA PRO A 307 1.32 22.65 18.86
C PRO A 307 0.93 21.90 20.13
N ASP A 308 0.04 20.91 20.02
CA ASP A 308 -0.46 20.09 21.11
C ASP A 308 -0.72 18.64 20.65
N LEU A 309 -0.76 17.70 21.60
CA LEU A 309 -1.25 16.34 21.35
C LEU A 309 -2.77 16.39 21.11
N PRO A 310 -3.30 15.82 20.02
CA PRO A 310 -4.74 15.80 19.79
C PRO A 310 -5.44 15.03 20.91
N GLU A 311 -6.54 15.57 21.43
CA GLU A 311 -7.27 15.00 22.57
C GLU A 311 -7.69 13.54 22.32
N ASP A 312 -8.12 13.22 21.10
CA ASP A 312 -8.46 11.85 20.70
C ASP A 312 -7.25 10.93 20.73
N SER A 313 -6.08 11.40 20.25
CA SER A 313 -4.85 10.61 20.32
C SER A 313 -4.46 10.29 21.76
N PHE A 314 -4.56 11.30 22.62
CA PHE A 314 -4.30 11.16 24.04
C PHE A 314 -5.22 10.13 24.70
N LYS A 315 -6.54 10.22 24.45
CA LYS A 315 -7.53 9.27 24.99
C LYS A 315 -7.29 7.84 24.52
N GLU A 316 -6.96 7.63 23.25
CA GLU A 316 -6.67 6.29 22.73
C GLU A 316 -5.36 5.72 23.29
N LEU A 317 -4.31 6.54 23.40
CA LEU A 317 -3.04 6.13 24.01
C LEU A 317 -3.20 5.75 25.49
N MET A 318 -4.05 6.43 26.26
CA MET A 318 -4.34 6.02 27.64
C MET A 318 -4.98 4.62 27.75
N ARG A 319 -5.64 4.14 26.67
CA ARG A 319 -6.22 2.78 26.64
C ARG A 319 -5.18 1.70 26.33
N TRP A 320 -3.97 2.08 25.93
CA TRP A 320 -2.88 1.13 25.69
C TRP A 320 -2.26 0.71 27.02
N HIS A 321 -2.74 -0.40 27.58
CA HIS A 321 -2.20 -0.95 28.84
C HIS A 321 -0.70 -1.29 28.76
N ASP A 322 -0.20 -1.58 27.57
CA ASP A 322 1.19 -1.89 27.23
C ASP A 322 2.04 -0.66 26.92
N LEU A 323 1.47 0.55 26.88
CA LEU A 323 2.22 1.78 26.60
C LEU A 323 3.43 2.01 27.52
N PRO A 324 3.37 1.79 28.84
CA PRO A 324 4.54 1.96 29.70
C PRO A 324 5.70 1.03 29.33
N ASP A 325 5.40 -0.21 28.91
CA ASP A 325 6.40 -1.17 28.44
C ASP A 325 6.95 -0.78 27.07
N ILE A 326 6.10 -0.30 26.17
CA ILE A 326 6.51 0.21 24.85
C ILE A 326 7.47 1.40 25.01
N ILE A 327 7.17 2.37 25.88
CA ILE A 327 8.04 3.52 26.15
C ILE A 327 9.37 3.06 26.74
N HIS A 328 9.34 2.15 27.71
CA HIS A 328 10.55 1.60 28.33
C HIS A 328 11.45 0.90 27.30
N ASN A 329 10.85 0.03 26.46
CA ASN A 329 11.56 -0.68 25.40
C ASN A 329 12.15 0.28 24.35
N ALA A 330 11.39 1.30 23.94
CA ALA A 330 11.88 2.32 23.01
C ALA A 330 13.07 3.10 23.60
N THR A 331 13.01 3.43 24.89
CA THR A 331 14.07 4.13 25.60
C THR A 331 15.34 3.27 25.70
N ASN A 332 15.20 1.98 26.04
CA ASN A 332 16.32 1.04 26.11
C ASN A 332 16.96 0.78 24.73
N ALA A 333 16.17 0.87 23.66
CA ALA A 333 16.66 0.80 22.28
C ALA A 333 17.36 2.09 21.81
N GLY A 334 17.47 3.11 22.67
CA GLY A 334 18.18 4.36 22.38
C GLY A 334 17.34 5.41 21.64
N ASN A 335 16.02 5.24 21.54
CA ASN A 335 15.14 6.24 20.92
C ASN A 335 14.91 7.44 21.84
N ASP A 336 14.91 8.65 21.29
CA ASP A 336 14.59 9.86 22.04
C ASP A 336 13.07 9.98 22.30
N VAL A 337 12.63 9.48 23.45
CA VAL A 337 11.21 9.54 23.87
C VAL A 337 10.78 10.89 24.43
N LYS A 338 11.70 11.85 24.60
CA LYS A 338 11.43 13.12 25.28
C LYS A 338 10.32 13.94 24.62
N PRO A 339 10.27 14.11 23.29
CA PRO A 339 9.21 14.89 22.66
C PRO A 339 7.82 14.32 22.96
N PHE A 340 7.67 13.00 22.86
CA PHE A 340 6.43 12.32 23.21
C PHE A 340 6.06 12.51 24.68
N LEU A 341 7.00 12.30 25.60
CA LEU A 341 6.74 12.46 27.03
C LEU A 341 6.30 13.89 27.36
N SER A 342 6.94 14.91 26.80
CA SER A 342 6.54 16.30 27.01
C SER A 342 5.08 16.54 26.62
N PHE A 343 4.66 16.11 25.43
CA PHE A 343 3.28 16.26 24.97
C PHE A 343 2.28 15.43 25.77
N TYR A 344 2.60 14.15 25.99
CA TYR A 344 1.71 13.21 26.65
C TYR A 344 1.49 13.59 28.11
N LEU A 345 2.55 13.93 28.83
CA LEU A 345 2.49 14.24 30.25
C LEU A 345 1.82 15.58 30.55
N VAL A 346 1.97 16.60 29.68
CA VAL A 346 1.21 17.85 29.75
C VAL A 346 -0.30 17.59 29.60
N ASN A 347 -0.69 16.76 28.63
CA ASN A 347 -2.11 16.39 28.46
C ASN A 347 -2.64 15.52 29.61
N MET A 348 -1.81 14.61 30.14
CA MET A 348 -2.12 13.90 31.38
C MET A 348 -2.36 14.87 32.53
N ALA A 349 -1.55 15.91 32.72
CA ALA A 349 -1.73 16.88 33.81
C ALA A 349 -3.08 17.60 33.74
N LYS A 350 -3.50 17.98 32.53
CA LYS A 350 -4.80 18.62 32.27
C LYS A 350 -5.96 17.66 32.55
N TYR A 351 -5.79 16.35 32.30
CA TYR A 351 -6.87 15.36 32.37
C TYR A 351 -6.96 14.57 33.71
N ALA A 352 -5.81 14.29 34.32
CA ALA A 352 -5.63 13.45 35.51
C ALA A 352 -6.45 13.87 36.75
N PRO A 353 -6.71 15.16 37.04
CA PRO A 353 -7.46 15.54 38.23
C PRO A 353 -8.88 14.96 38.24
N ARG A 354 -9.43 14.66 37.06
CA ARG A 354 -10.79 14.14 36.90
C ARG A 354 -10.84 12.63 36.69
N ASN A 355 -9.70 11.92 36.68
CA ASN A 355 -9.65 10.49 36.37
C ASN A 355 -8.52 9.75 37.12
N SER A 356 -8.90 8.93 38.11
CA SER A 356 -7.99 8.11 38.93
C SER A 356 -7.18 7.08 38.12
N LEU A 357 -7.75 6.53 37.04
CA LEU A 357 -7.06 5.61 36.13
C LEU A 357 -5.89 6.31 35.44
N GLY A 358 -6.09 7.56 35.03
CA GLY A 358 -5.05 8.39 34.43
C GLY A 358 -3.89 8.62 35.40
N LEU A 359 -4.18 8.96 36.66
CA LEU A 359 -3.14 9.13 37.69
C LEU A 359 -2.32 7.85 37.93
N ARG A 360 -2.97 6.68 37.98
CA ARG A 360 -2.27 5.38 38.15
C ARG A 360 -1.40 5.04 36.93
N HIS A 361 -1.91 5.30 35.72
CA HIS A 361 -1.15 5.09 34.48
C HIS A 361 0.09 6.00 34.43
N LEU A 362 -0.06 7.26 34.84
CA LEU A 362 1.01 8.25 34.92
C LEU A 362 2.12 7.83 35.89
N ILE A 363 1.76 7.43 37.12
CA ILE A 363 2.73 6.93 38.09
C ILE A 363 3.52 5.76 37.51
N THR A 364 2.84 4.82 36.84
CA THR A 364 3.49 3.64 36.23
C THR A 364 4.51 4.03 35.15
N ILE A 365 4.15 4.98 34.27
CA ILE A 365 5.07 5.49 33.24
C ILE A 365 6.28 6.15 33.90
N ILE A 366 6.06 7.06 34.87
CA ILE A 366 7.16 7.78 35.52
C ILE A 366 8.08 6.81 36.25
N VAL A 367 7.55 5.83 37.03
CA VAL A 367 8.38 4.81 37.68
C VAL A 367 9.28 4.09 36.68
N LYS A 368 8.71 3.63 35.55
CA LYS A 368 9.45 2.87 34.53
C LYS A 368 10.47 3.70 33.75
N VAL A 369 10.24 5.00 33.61
CA VAL A 369 11.05 5.91 32.79
C VAL A 369 12.05 6.72 33.63
N LYS A 370 11.86 6.82 34.96
CA LYS A 370 12.70 7.62 35.89
C LYS A 370 14.19 7.32 35.82
N GLN A 371 14.54 6.07 35.60
CA GLN A 371 15.95 5.67 35.51
C GLN A 371 16.62 6.19 34.24
N SER A 372 15.85 6.37 33.16
CA SER A 372 16.37 6.64 31.82
C SER A 372 16.27 8.12 31.40
N VAL A 373 15.42 8.93 32.05
CA VAL A 373 15.13 10.31 31.60
C VAL A 373 15.02 11.33 32.74
N LYS A 374 15.96 11.29 33.70
CA LYS A 374 15.98 12.15 34.91
C LYS A 374 15.81 13.65 34.65
N ALA A 375 16.43 14.19 33.59
CA ALA A 375 16.36 15.62 33.29
C ALA A 375 14.99 16.07 32.74
N VAL A 376 14.31 15.21 31.97
CA VAL A 376 12.99 15.55 31.39
C VAL A 376 11.89 15.44 32.41
N ILE A 377 12.00 14.51 33.35
CA ILE A 377 11.06 14.44 34.46
C ILE A 377 11.06 15.76 35.23
N ALA A 378 12.21 16.39 35.48
CA ALA A 378 12.26 17.67 36.20
C ALA A 378 11.52 18.83 35.47
N ASP A 379 11.75 19.02 34.17
CA ASP A 379 11.08 20.07 33.39
C ASP A 379 9.59 19.79 33.20
N VAL A 380 9.24 18.53 33.00
CA VAL A 380 7.85 18.09 32.87
C VAL A 380 7.12 18.23 34.20
N VAL A 381 7.72 17.78 35.31
CA VAL A 381 7.19 17.98 36.67
C VAL A 381 6.86 19.44 36.91
N LYS A 382 7.78 20.34 36.56
CA LYS A 382 7.58 21.78 36.71
C LYS A 382 6.38 22.27 35.89
N ASN A 383 6.21 21.84 34.64
CA ASN A 383 5.10 22.27 33.79
C ASN A 383 3.74 21.65 34.21
N ILE A 384 3.73 20.37 34.59
CA ILE A 384 2.56 19.70 35.18
C ILE A 384 2.13 20.44 36.45
N LEU A 385 3.09 20.77 37.32
CA LEU A 385 2.83 21.55 38.54
C LEU A 385 2.21 22.90 38.20
N LEU A 386 2.82 23.66 37.29
CA LEU A 386 2.35 25.00 36.96
C LEU A 386 0.95 25.02 36.34
N GLU A 387 0.63 24.08 35.43
CA GLU A 387 -0.68 24.04 34.77
C GLU A 387 -1.78 23.41 35.63
N ALA A 388 -1.43 22.40 36.44
CA ALA A 388 -2.42 21.63 37.19
C ALA A 388 -2.63 22.12 38.63
N TYR A 389 -1.76 22.99 39.15
CA TYR A 389 -1.86 23.55 40.51
C TYR A 389 -3.23 24.13 40.86
N PRO A 390 -3.91 24.91 39.98
CA PRO A 390 -5.26 25.43 40.28
C PRO A 390 -6.30 24.32 40.41
N ILE A 391 -6.20 23.28 39.56
CA ILE A 391 -7.16 22.17 39.50
C ILE A 391 -6.94 21.20 40.66
N TRP A 392 -5.69 21.04 41.12
CA TRP A 392 -5.33 20.13 42.19
C TRP A 392 -5.82 20.56 43.58
N GLN A 393 -6.07 21.86 43.78
CA GLN A 393 -6.68 22.37 45.02
C GLN A 393 -8.13 21.90 45.20
N GLU A 394 -8.81 21.51 44.13
CA GLU A 394 -10.22 21.08 44.14
C GLU A 394 -10.37 19.54 44.30
N LEU A 395 -9.27 18.79 44.35
CA LEU A 395 -9.28 17.33 44.43
C LEU A 395 -9.83 16.80 45.77
N ARG A 396 -10.53 15.66 45.69
CA ARG A 396 -11.12 14.94 46.82
C ARG A 396 -10.86 13.43 46.68
N GLY A 397 -10.87 12.71 47.81
CA GLY A 397 -10.82 11.24 47.83
C GLY A 397 -9.49 10.65 47.35
N GLU A 398 -9.54 9.48 46.70
CA GLU A 398 -8.37 8.70 46.27
C GLU A 398 -7.40 9.49 45.38
N ASN A 399 -7.91 10.44 44.59
CA ASN A 399 -7.08 11.26 43.70
C ASN A 399 -6.04 12.10 44.46
N VAL A 400 -6.34 12.53 45.69
CA VAL A 400 -5.39 13.29 46.52
C VAL A 400 -4.18 12.43 46.87
N GLU A 401 -4.41 11.15 47.21
CA GLU A 401 -3.34 10.23 47.59
C GLU A 401 -2.51 9.78 46.39
N LEU A 402 -3.15 9.60 45.23
CA LEU A 402 -2.45 9.33 43.98
C LEU A 402 -1.58 10.52 43.54
N VAL A 403 -2.04 11.76 43.72
CA VAL A 403 -1.22 12.94 43.44
C VAL A 403 -0.02 13.03 44.38
N LYS A 404 -0.17 12.75 45.69
CA LYS A 404 0.99 12.67 46.60
C LYS A 404 2.00 11.60 46.16
N LYS A 405 1.51 10.40 45.83
CA LYS A 405 2.38 9.32 45.34
C LYS A 405 3.07 9.69 44.02
N LEU A 406 2.41 10.44 43.16
CA LEU A 406 3.01 11.00 41.95
C LEU A 406 4.19 11.92 42.29
N PHE A 407 4.04 12.83 43.25
CA PHE A 407 5.12 13.68 43.75
C PHE A 407 6.29 12.90 44.36
N GLU A 408 6.03 11.82 45.09
CA GLU A 408 7.08 10.96 45.67
C GLU A 408 7.88 10.21 44.60
N VAL A 409 7.20 9.82 43.52
CA VAL A 409 7.76 9.04 42.42
C VAL A 409 8.46 9.93 41.40
N MET A 410 8.09 11.20 41.28
CA MET A 410 8.86 12.21 40.55
C MET A 410 10.23 12.44 41.18
#